data_AF-A0A5B8SQJ7-F1
#
_entry.id   AF-A0A5B8SQJ7-F1
#
_cell.length_a   1.000
_cell.length_b   1.000
_cell.length_c   1.000
_cell.angle_alpha   90.00
_cell.angle_beta   90.00
_cell.angle_gamma   90.00
#
_symmetry.space_group_name_H-M   'P 1'
#
loop_
_entity.id
_entity.type
_entity.pdbx_description
1 polymer ?
#
loop_
_entity_poly.entity_id
_entity_poly.type
_entity_poly.pdbx_seq_one_letter_code
_entity_poly.pdbx_strand_id
1 'polypeptide(L)'
;MISGKKLSNKGYFAEEVLAKSQLKEIERMSLYQNITLAFLPFNIGISRLMKELEKESDARINRLEEITISLQLSEAIAPFTRKTIPEKPYDRRHFFVINTTMAMDILEQVWQHEYRAQCFYEWLKAGNATAGLDKLLADFIRQAKNQAHILQDAKAEVSLQGQWRRDQGMLKRIS
;
A
#
# COMPACT_ATOMS: atom_id res chain seq x y z
N MET A 1 -6.33 -14.37 44.25
CA MET A 1 -7.36 -14.12 43.22
C MET A 1 -6.99 -12.85 42.46
N ILE A 2 -6.37 -12.96 41.29
CA ILE A 2 -6.18 -11.81 40.39
C ILE A 2 -7.08 -12.08 39.20
N SER A 3 -8.14 -11.28 39.14
CA SER A 3 -9.21 -11.35 38.14
C SER A 3 -8.61 -11.13 36.75
N GLY A 4 -8.69 -12.17 35.93
CA GLY A 4 -8.40 -12.08 34.51
C GLY A 4 -9.38 -11.11 33.85
N LYS A 5 -8.87 -9.96 33.40
CA LYS A 5 -9.57 -9.13 32.42
C LYS A 5 -9.79 -9.99 31.17
N LYS A 6 -10.99 -10.57 31.06
CA LYS A 6 -11.54 -11.00 29.78
C LYS A 6 -11.53 -9.78 28.87
N LEU A 7 -10.59 -9.75 27.92
CA LEU A 7 -10.69 -8.88 26.75
C LEU A 7 -12.01 -9.24 26.09
N SER A 8 -12.99 -8.35 26.25
CA SER A 8 -14.29 -8.44 25.62
C SER A 8 -14.07 -8.54 24.12
N ASN A 9 -14.22 -9.74 23.57
CA ASN A 9 -14.22 -10.03 22.13
C ASN A 9 -15.48 -9.41 21.50
N LYS A 10 -15.49 -8.08 21.35
CA LYS A 10 -16.45 -7.38 20.49
C LYS A 10 -15.83 -7.32 19.11
N GLY A 11 -16.37 -8.11 18.17
CA GLY A 11 -16.01 -7.98 16.77
C GLY A 11 -16.33 -6.58 16.24
N TYR A 12 -15.62 -6.16 15.20
CA TYR A 12 -15.85 -4.90 14.50
C TYR A 12 -17.20 -4.95 13.79
N PHE A 13 -17.98 -3.87 13.95
CA PHE A 13 -19.18 -3.66 13.16
C PHE A 13 -18.84 -3.30 11.71
N ALA A 14 -19.82 -3.42 10.83
CA ALA A 14 -19.65 -3.18 9.40
C ALA A 14 -19.08 -1.78 9.11
N GLU A 15 -19.56 -0.74 9.81
CA GLU A 15 -19.07 0.62 9.62
C GLU A 15 -17.60 0.78 10.01
N GLU A 16 -17.15 0.12 11.08
CA GLU A 16 -15.76 0.17 11.53
C GLU A 16 -14.84 -0.54 10.55
N VAL A 17 -15.26 -1.70 10.03
CA VAL A 17 -14.49 -2.46 9.03
C VAL A 17 -14.33 -1.65 7.75
N LEU A 18 -15.42 -1.06 7.25
CA LEU A 18 -15.43 -0.27 6.03
C LEU A 18 -14.60 1.01 6.18
N ALA A 19 -14.79 1.78 7.27
CA ALA A 19 -14.04 3.00 7.52
C ALA A 19 -12.53 2.73 7.67
N LYS A 20 -12.14 1.68 8.40
CA LYS A 20 -10.73 1.28 8.56
C LYS A 20 -10.12 0.85 7.22
N SER A 21 -10.86 0.09 6.41
CA SER A 21 -10.41 -0.33 5.08
C SER A 21 -10.24 0.87 4.14
N GLN A 22 -11.19 1.80 4.15
CA GLN A 22 -11.13 3.02 3.33
C GLN A 22 -9.90 3.86 3.69
N LEU A 23 -9.66 4.10 4.98
CA LEU A 23 -8.47 4.84 5.44
C LEU A 23 -7.17 4.15 5.00
N LYS A 24 -7.12 2.81 5.09
CA LYS A 24 -5.95 2.04 4.66
C LYS A 24 -5.69 2.19 3.16
N GLU A 25 -6.73 2.14 2.33
CA GLU A 25 -6.57 2.32 0.88
C GLU A 25 -6.17 3.74 0.49
N ILE A 26 -6.67 4.76 1.19
CA ILE A 26 -6.25 6.15 0.99
C ILE A 26 -4.76 6.33 1.29
N GLU A 27 -4.29 5.73 2.40
CA GLU A 27 -2.88 5.75 2.77
C GLU A 27 -2.00 5.10 1.68
N ARG A 28 -2.42 3.92 1.18
CA ARG A 28 -1.71 3.20 0.11
C ARG A 28 -1.69 4.00 -1.18
N MET A 29 -2.82 4.56 -1.58
CA MET A 29 -2.92 5.40 -2.78
C MET A 29 -1.98 6.61 -2.70
N SER A 30 -1.96 7.31 -1.55
CA SER A 30 -1.05 8.43 -1.31
C SER A 30 0.42 8.03 -1.40
N LEU A 31 0.78 6.88 -0.82
CA LEU A 31 2.14 6.33 -0.94
C LEU A 31 2.51 6.13 -2.41
N TYR A 32 1.66 5.44 -3.18
CA TYR A 32 1.92 5.15 -4.59
C TYR A 32 2.05 6.39 -5.46
N GLN A 33 1.23 7.42 -5.24
CA GLN A 33 1.36 8.70 -5.93
C GLN A 33 2.73 9.34 -5.71
N ASN A 34 3.19 9.35 -4.46
CA ASN A 34 4.48 9.92 -4.12
C ASN A 34 5.64 9.16 -4.76
N ILE A 35 5.60 7.82 -4.74
CA ILE A 35 6.66 7.00 -5.33
C ILE A 35 6.66 7.07 -6.85
N THR A 36 5.47 7.15 -7.48
CA THR A 36 5.33 7.36 -8.92
C THR A 36 6.15 8.56 -9.40
N LEU A 37 6.03 9.69 -8.68
CA LEU A 37 6.75 10.92 -8.99
C LEU A 37 8.25 10.80 -8.69
N ALA A 38 8.60 10.22 -7.53
CA ALA A 38 9.99 10.07 -7.11
C ALA A 38 10.84 9.23 -8.09
N PHE A 39 10.25 8.19 -8.70
CA PHE A 39 10.94 7.29 -9.63
C PHE A 39 10.96 7.76 -11.09
N LEU A 40 10.20 8.80 -11.45
CA LEU A 40 10.07 9.27 -12.82
C LEU A 40 11.41 9.51 -13.54
N PRO A 41 12.41 10.20 -12.94
CA PRO A 41 13.70 10.42 -13.60
C PRO A 41 14.67 9.23 -13.50
N PHE A 42 14.37 8.22 -12.68
CA PHE A 42 15.28 7.10 -12.38
C PHE A 42 14.91 5.83 -13.13
N ASN A 43 13.65 5.40 -13.04
CA ASN A 43 13.14 4.19 -13.66
C ASN A 43 11.65 4.35 -13.99
N ILE A 44 11.34 4.54 -15.27
CA ILE A 44 9.97 4.72 -15.76
C ILE A 44 9.10 3.48 -15.59
N GLY A 45 9.69 2.28 -15.58
CA GLY A 45 8.98 1.02 -15.34
C GLY A 45 8.41 0.99 -13.93
N ILE A 46 9.21 1.37 -12.93
CA ILE A 46 8.74 1.47 -11.54
C ILE A 46 7.73 2.59 -11.36
N SER A 47 7.95 3.76 -11.99
CA SER A 47 6.98 4.85 -11.96
C SER A 47 5.61 4.38 -12.49
N ARG A 48 5.58 3.64 -13.61
CA ARG A 48 4.36 3.05 -14.16
C ARG A 48 3.75 1.99 -13.25
N LEU A 49 4.56 1.10 -12.68
CA LEU A 49 4.09 0.10 -11.72
C LEU A 49 3.37 0.76 -10.54
N MET A 50 3.99 1.77 -9.92
CA MET A 50 3.37 2.50 -8.80
C MET A 50 2.08 3.20 -9.24
N LYS A 51 2.01 3.70 -10.46
CA LYS A 51 0.78 4.29 -11.00
C LYS A 51 -0.34 3.26 -11.17
N GLU A 52 -0.03 2.03 -11.57
CA GLU A 52 -1.04 0.96 -11.62
C GLU A 52 -1.48 0.55 -10.21
N LEU A 53 -0.56 0.44 -9.25
CA LEU A 53 -0.91 0.16 -7.85
C LEU A 53 -1.78 1.26 -7.23
N GLU A 54 -1.55 2.52 -7.57
CA GLU A 54 -2.44 3.64 -7.22
C GLU A 54 -3.86 3.41 -7.72
N LYS A 55 -4.03 3.07 -9.01
CA LYS A 55 -5.36 2.81 -9.61
C LYS A 55 -6.06 1.62 -8.95
N GLU A 56 -5.31 0.58 -8.59
CA GLU A 56 -5.84 -0.57 -7.87
C GLU A 56 -6.38 -0.17 -6.49
N SER A 57 -5.70 0.73 -5.77
CA SER A 57 -6.21 1.28 -4.50
C SER A 57 -7.45 2.16 -4.71
N ASP A 58 -7.46 2.99 -5.73
CA ASP A 58 -8.62 3.82 -6.10
C ASP A 58 -9.86 2.95 -6.41
N ALA A 59 -9.68 1.87 -7.19
CA ALA A 59 -10.74 0.92 -7.48
C ALA A 59 -11.27 0.22 -6.22
N ARG A 60 -10.41 -0.11 -5.25
CA ARG A 60 -10.82 -0.66 -3.96
C ARG A 60 -11.60 0.35 -3.12
N ILE A 61 -11.21 1.63 -3.13
CA ILE A 61 -11.96 2.70 -2.46
C ILE A 61 -13.37 2.80 -3.04
N ASN A 62 -13.50 2.87 -4.37
CA ASN A 62 -14.81 2.93 -5.03
C ASN A 62 -15.69 1.71 -4.65
N ARG A 63 -15.11 0.51 -4.63
CA ARG A 63 -15.82 -0.71 -4.19
C ARG A 63 -16.26 -0.63 -2.71
N LEU A 64 -15.45 -0.05 -1.83
CA LEU A 64 -15.84 0.17 -0.42
C LEU A 64 -17.02 1.14 -0.31
N GLU A 65 -17.05 2.19 -1.14
CA GLU A 65 -18.14 3.15 -1.18
C GLU A 65 -19.43 2.52 -1.71
N GLU A 66 -19.37 1.73 -2.78
CA GLU A 66 -20.51 0.97 -3.29
C GLU A 66 -21.12 0.06 -2.21
N ILE A 67 -20.26 -0.64 -1.47
CA ILE A 67 -20.70 -1.52 -0.37
C ILE A 67 -21.30 -0.70 0.77
N THR A 68 -20.68 0.42 1.13
CA THR A 68 -21.19 1.35 2.15
C THR A 68 -22.60 1.83 1.81
N ILE A 69 -22.83 2.22 0.55
CA ILE A 69 -24.15 2.61 0.05
C ILE A 69 -25.13 1.44 0.12
N SER A 70 -24.72 0.26 -0.32
CA SER A 70 -25.59 -0.94 -0.32
C SER A 70 -26.04 -1.36 1.08
N LEU A 71 -25.22 -1.09 2.10
CA LEU A 71 -25.51 -1.35 3.50
C LEU A 71 -26.20 -0.18 4.21
N GLN A 72 -26.51 0.90 3.48
CA GLN A 72 -27.14 2.12 4.02
C GLN A 72 -26.30 2.77 5.15
N LEU A 73 -24.97 2.67 5.06
CA LEU A 73 -24.03 3.21 6.05
C LEU A 73 -23.39 4.55 5.62
N SER A 74 -23.90 5.18 4.56
CA SER A 74 -23.35 6.42 4.00
C SER A 74 -23.36 7.61 4.97
N GLU A 75 -24.25 7.61 5.97
CA GLU A 75 -24.26 8.65 7.02
C GLU A 75 -23.21 8.41 8.11
N ALA A 76 -22.79 7.15 8.29
CA ALA A 76 -21.83 6.75 9.32
C ALA A 76 -20.37 6.85 8.84
N ILE A 77 -20.15 6.81 7.53
CA ILE A 77 -18.82 6.80 6.91
C ILE A 77 -18.70 8.00 5.98
N ALA A 78 -17.71 8.85 6.23
CA ALA A 78 -17.43 9.98 5.36
C ALA A 78 -17.06 9.49 3.94
N PRO A 79 -17.63 10.06 2.87
CA PRO A 79 -17.24 9.71 1.51
C PRO A 79 -15.77 10.07 1.29
N PHE A 80 -15.07 9.25 0.52
CA PHE A 80 -13.73 9.60 0.10
C PHE A 80 -13.82 10.75 -0.91
N THR A 81 -12.94 11.73 -0.78
CA THR A 81 -12.69 12.68 -1.85
C THR A 81 -11.20 12.76 -2.06
N ARG A 82 -10.72 12.88 -3.31
CA ARG A 82 -9.27 12.97 -3.57
C ARG A 82 -8.57 14.10 -2.83
N LYS A 83 -9.34 15.12 -2.40
CA LYS A 83 -8.90 16.25 -1.58
C LYS A 83 -8.57 15.88 -0.13
N THR A 84 -9.02 14.71 0.36
CA THR A 84 -8.71 14.22 1.72
C THR A 84 -7.38 13.49 1.80
N ILE A 85 -6.71 13.25 0.67
CA ILE A 85 -5.34 12.75 0.68
C ILE A 85 -4.48 13.86 1.31
N PRO A 86 -3.83 13.62 2.46
CA PRO A 86 -2.94 14.62 3.03
C PRO A 86 -1.84 14.90 2.01
N GLU A 87 -1.67 16.17 1.64
CA GLU A 87 -0.44 16.64 0.99
C GLU A 87 0.67 16.44 2.02
N LYS A 88 1.31 15.28 2.04
CA LYS A 88 2.45 15.08 2.92
C LYS A 88 3.58 15.97 2.40
N PRO A 89 4.12 16.88 3.23
CA PRO A 89 5.37 17.52 2.91
C PRO A 89 6.42 16.42 2.96
N TYR A 90 6.95 16.02 1.81
CA TYR A 90 8.16 15.23 1.77
C TYR A 90 9.28 16.12 2.29
N ASP A 91 9.53 16.08 3.60
CA ASP A 91 10.69 16.69 4.27
C ASP A 91 11.96 15.87 3.99
N ARG A 92 12.18 15.53 2.72
CA ARG A 92 13.43 14.95 2.24
C ARG A 92 14.00 15.92 1.22
N ARG A 93 15.26 16.34 1.44
CA ARG A 93 16.04 17.22 0.56
C ARG A 93 16.16 16.71 -0.90
N HIS A 94 15.72 15.48 -1.17
CA HIS A 94 15.65 14.86 -2.49
C HIS A 94 14.27 14.24 -2.71
N PHE A 95 13.43 14.91 -3.51
CA PHE A 95 12.13 14.40 -3.94
C PHE A 95 12.28 13.24 -4.94
N PHE A 96 13.36 13.23 -5.72
CA PHE A 96 13.63 12.23 -6.75
C PHE A 96 14.67 11.20 -6.33
N VAL A 97 14.52 9.99 -6.87
CA VAL A 97 15.53 8.93 -6.77
C VAL A 97 16.71 9.24 -7.68
N ILE A 98 17.92 9.24 -7.13
CA ILE A 98 19.14 9.62 -7.88
C ILE A 98 20.15 8.48 -8.05
N ASN A 99 20.00 7.38 -7.30
CA ASN A 99 20.89 6.23 -7.38
C ASN A 99 20.17 4.93 -6.97
N THR A 100 20.78 3.80 -7.29
CA THR A 100 20.23 2.46 -7.00
C THR A 100 20.04 2.22 -5.50
N THR A 101 20.93 2.68 -4.63
CA THR A 101 20.79 2.46 -3.18
C THR A 101 19.50 3.11 -2.66
N MET A 102 19.27 4.37 -3.02
CA MET A 102 18.04 5.09 -2.68
C MET A 102 16.80 4.40 -3.27
N ALA A 103 16.90 3.91 -4.51
CA ALA A 103 15.82 3.15 -5.15
C ALA A 103 15.46 1.88 -4.35
N MET A 104 16.47 1.12 -3.93
CA MET A 104 16.31 -0.11 -3.15
C MET A 104 15.70 0.17 -1.78
N ASP A 105 16.14 1.22 -1.09
CA ASP A 105 15.63 1.61 0.22
C ASP A 105 14.16 2.03 0.15
N ILE A 106 13.76 2.73 -0.90
CA ILE A 106 12.37 3.12 -1.12
C ILE A 106 11.52 1.90 -1.45
N LEU A 107 11.96 1.04 -2.37
CA LEU A 107 11.21 -0.18 -2.71
C LEU A 107 11.05 -1.12 -1.51
N GLU A 108 12.06 -1.22 -0.65
CA GLU A 108 11.97 -1.94 0.63
C GLU A 108 10.90 -1.34 1.53
N GLN A 109 10.86 -0.01 1.67
CA GLN A 109 9.82 0.67 2.46
C GLN A 109 8.41 0.41 1.90
N VAL A 110 8.23 0.45 0.58
CA VAL A 110 6.93 0.17 -0.06
C VAL A 110 6.54 -1.29 0.09
N TRP A 111 7.47 -2.22 -0.08
CA TRP A 111 7.23 -3.65 0.15
C TRP A 111 6.80 -3.93 1.60
N GLN A 112 7.47 -3.34 2.59
CA GLN A 112 7.08 -3.45 3.99
C GLN A 112 5.69 -2.86 4.26
N HIS A 113 5.32 -1.79 3.56
CA HIS A 113 3.98 -1.20 3.65
C HIS A 113 2.90 -2.18 3.17
N GLU A 114 3.15 -2.85 2.05
CA GLU A 114 2.25 -3.86 1.49
C GLU A 114 2.13 -5.11 2.36
N TYR A 115 3.24 -5.58 2.91
CA TYR A 115 3.22 -6.67 3.89
C TYR A 115 2.39 -6.30 5.13
N ARG A 116 2.55 -5.07 5.64
CA ARG A 116 1.74 -4.56 6.76
C ARG A 116 0.27 -4.41 6.40
N ALA A 117 -0.06 -4.05 5.16
CA ALA A 117 -1.43 -4.00 4.66
C ALA A 117 -2.07 -5.40 4.63
N GLN A 118 -1.33 -6.42 4.20
CA GLN A 118 -1.78 -7.81 4.29
C GLN A 118 -2.11 -8.20 5.73
N CYS A 119 -1.18 -8.02 6.67
CA CYS A 119 -1.38 -8.33 8.09
C CYS A 119 -2.57 -7.55 8.67
N PHE A 120 -2.73 -6.29 8.27
CA PHE A 120 -3.86 -5.46 8.67
C PHE A 120 -5.20 -6.05 8.22
N TYR A 121 -5.30 -6.49 6.97
CA TYR A 121 -6.55 -7.09 6.47
C TYR A 121 -6.82 -8.48 7.03
N GLU A 122 -5.79 -9.27 7.31
CA GLU A 122 -5.93 -10.54 8.04
C GLU A 122 -6.49 -10.31 9.45
N TRP A 123 -5.93 -9.34 10.17
CA TRP A 123 -6.41 -8.93 11.49
C TRP A 123 -7.83 -8.38 11.44
N LEU A 124 -8.13 -7.51 10.47
CA LEU A 124 -9.46 -6.92 10.32
C LEU A 124 -10.50 -7.99 9.99
N LYS A 125 -10.16 -8.97 9.16
CA LYS A 125 -11.00 -10.13 8.86
C LYS A 125 -11.25 -11.01 10.09
N ALA A 126 -10.21 -11.28 10.89
CA ALA A 126 -10.36 -12.07 12.11
C ALA A 126 -11.29 -11.39 13.14
N GLY A 127 -11.31 -10.06 13.15
CA GLY A 127 -12.21 -9.26 13.99
C GLY A 127 -13.57 -8.93 13.36
N ASN A 128 -13.82 -9.27 12.09
CA ASN A 128 -15.04 -8.90 11.38
C ASN A 128 -16.25 -9.70 11.88
N ALA A 129 -17.32 -9.02 12.33
CA ALA A 129 -18.58 -9.65 12.71
C ALA A 129 -19.60 -9.74 11.56
N THR A 130 -19.31 -9.14 10.40
CA THR A 130 -20.26 -9.04 9.28
C THR A 130 -19.89 -10.00 8.15
N ALA A 131 -20.60 -11.12 8.05
CA ALA A 131 -20.35 -12.16 7.04
C ALA A 131 -20.34 -11.62 5.58
N GLY A 132 -21.15 -10.59 5.28
CA GLY A 132 -21.17 -9.94 3.97
C GLY A 132 -19.84 -9.32 3.54
N LEU A 133 -18.94 -9.00 4.48
CA LEU A 133 -17.63 -8.40 4.20
C LEU A 133 -16.51 -9.42 4.08
N ASP A 134 -16.76 -10.70 4.38
CA ASP A 134 -15.70 -11.70 4.46
C ASP A 134 -14.99 -11.95 3.14
N LYS A 135 -15.74 -11.94 2.03
CA LYS A 135 -15.20 -12.10 0.68
C LYS A 135 -14.38 -10.87 0.27
N LEU A 136 -14.86 -9.67 0.60
CA LEU A 136 -14.14 -8.42 0.32
C LEU A 136 -12.77 -8.40 1.01
N LEU A 137 -12.74 -8.72 2.31
CA LEU A 137 -11.49 -8.74 3.06
C LEU A 137 -10.55 -9.84 2.57
N ALA A 138 -11.07 -11.02 2.21
CA ALA A 138 -10.26 -12.08 1.60
C ALA A 138 -9.65 -11.65 0.25
N ASP A 139 -10.41 -10.94 -0.57
CA ASP A 139 -9.91 -10.35 -1.83
C ASP A 139 -8.80 -9.33 -1.55
N PHE A 140 -8.95 -8.47 -0.54
CA PHE A 140 -7.93 -7.46 -0.18
C PHE A 140 -6.64 -8.09 0.35
N ILE A 141 -6.73 -9.13 1.19
CA ILE A 141 -5.57 -9.92 1.64
C ILE A 141 -4.81 -10.49 0.44
N ARG A 142 -5.53 -11.13 -0.49
CA ARG A 142 -4.93 -11.70 -1.71
C ARG A 142 -4.25 -10.62 -2.55
N GLN A 143 -4.88 -9.47 -2.72
CA GLN A 143 -4.33 -8.36 -3.50
C GLN A 143 -3.07 -7.77 -2.84
N ALA A 144 -3.09 -7.49 -1.54
CA ALA A 144 -1.91 -6.98 -0.81
C ALA A 144 -0.74 -7.97 -0.89
N LYS A 145 -0.99 -9.27 -0.74
CA LYS A 145 0.03 -10.31 -0.92
C LYS A 145 0.64 -10.30 -2.32
N ASN A 146 -0.20 -10.23 -3.35
CA ASN A 146 0.27 -10.17 -4.74
C ASN A 146 1.08 -8.91 -5.02
N GLN A 147 0.67 -7.77 -4.49
CA GLN A 147 1.39 -6.50 -4.64
C GLN A 147 2.75 -6.54 -3.92
N ALA A 148 2.82 -7.15 -2.73
CA ALA A 148 4.09 -7.39 -2.06
C ALA A 148 5.04 -8.26 -2.91
N HIS A 149 4.56 -9.32 -3.56
CA HIS A 149 5.39 -10.13 -4.47
C HIS A 149 5.89 -9.30 -5.67
N ILE A 150 5.02 -8.53 -6.33
CA ILE A 150 5.40 -7.69 -7.47
C ILE A 150 6.49 -6.67 -7.07
N LEU A 151 6.39 -6.08 -5.89
CA LEU A 151 7.40 -5.14 -5.38
C LEU A 151 8.73 -5.81 -5.07
N GLN A 152 8.70 -7.05 -4.59
CA GLN A 152 9.90 -7.85 -4.37
C GLN A 152 10.62 -8.15 -5.68
N ASP A 153 9.88 -8.48 -6.74
CA ASP A 153 10.42 -8.69 -8.08
C ASP A 153 11.02 -7.40 -8.66
N ALA A 154 10.31 -6.27 -8.54
CA ALA A 154 10.80 -4.96 -8.97
C ALA A 154 12.10 -4.56 -8.24
N LYS A 155 12.20 -4.89 -6.94
CA LYS A 155 13.42 -4.68 -6.14
C LYS A 155 14.57 -5.54 -6.65
N ALA A 156 14.33 -6.81 -6.97
CA ALA A 156 15.34 -7.69 -7.54
C ALA A 156 15.86 -7.16 -8.88
N GLU A 157 14.97 -6.66 -9.75
CA GLU A 157 15.34 -6.06 -11.03
C GLU A 157 16.25 -4.83 -10.88
N VAL A 158 15.91 -3.91 -9.96
CA VAL A 158 16.73 -2.72 -9.69
C VAL A 158 18.11 -3.10 -9.16
N SER A 159 18.17 -4.11 -8.29
CA SER A 159 19.43 -4.60 -7.75
C SER A 159 20.36 -5.11 -8.86
N LEU A 160 19.83 -5.93 -9.77
CA LEU A 160 20.56 -6.45 -10.93
C LEU A 160 21.03 -5.31 -11.83
N GLN A 161 20.15 -4.36 -12.18
CA GLN A 161 20.52 -3.20 -13.01
C GLN A 161 21.63 -2.36 -12.38
N GLY A 162 21.61 -2.16 -11.05
CA GLY A 162 22.65 -1.45 -10.33
C GLY A 162 23.99 -2.18 -10.33
N GLN A 163 23.98 -3.50 -10.22
CA GLN A 163 25.18 -4.32 -10.27
C GLN A 163 25.83 -4.26 -11.65
N TRP A 164 25.05 -4.44 -12.72
CA TRP A 164 25.52 -4.30 -14.10
C TRP A 164 26.19 -2.94 -14.37
N ARG A 165 25.63 -1.84 -13.87
CA ARG A 165 26.22 -0.49 -14.04
C ARG A 165 27.56 -0.33 -13.32
N ARG A 166 27.73 -0.94 -12.14
CA ARG A 166 29.01 -0.93 -11.41
C ARG A 166 30.08 -1.71 -12.17
N ASP A 167 29.72 -2.88 -12.67
CA ASP A 167 30.65 -3.78 -13.36
C ASP A 167 31.14 -3.14 -14.68
N GLN A 168 30.24 -2.50 -15.44
CA GLN A 168 30.59 -1.73 -16.65
C GLN A 168 31.45 -0.50 -16.33
N GLY A 169 31.20 0.17 -15.20
CA GLY A 169 32.02 1.29 -14.73
C GLY A 169 33.43 0.88 -14.32
N MET A 170 33.62 -0.35 -13.83
CA MET A 170 34.94 -0.90 -13.53
C MET A 170 35.71 -1.29 -14.80
N LEU A 171 35.04 -1.88 -15.79
CA LEU A 171 35.66 -2.23 -17.07
C LEU A 171 36.23 -1.00 -17.80
N LYS A 172 35.56 0.16 -17.72
CA LYS A 172 36.04 1.42 -18.33
C LYS A 172 37.19 2.10 -17.58
N ARG A 173 37.54 1.66 -16.37
CA ARG A 173 38.64 2.24 -15.57
C ARG A 173 39.95 1.46 -15.70
N ILE A 174 39.91 0.29 -16.33
CA ILE A 174 41.06 -0.62 -16.49
C ILE A 174 41.59 -0.57 -17.96
N SER A 175 40.82 0.02 -18.88
CA SER A 175 41.22 0.33 -20.26
C SER A 175 41.78 1.74 -20.40
#